data_AF-A0A4V1USM3-F1
#
_entry.id   AF-A0A4V1USM3-F1
#
_cell.length_a   1.000
_cell.length_b   1.000
_cell.length_c   1.000
_cell.angle_alpha   90.00
_cell.angle_beta   90.00
_cell.angle_gamma   90.00
#
_symmetry.space_group_name_H-M   'P 1'
#
loop_
_entity.id
_entity.type
_entity.pdbx_description
1 polymer ?
#
loop_
_entity_poly.entity_id
_entity_poly.type
_entity_poly.pdbx_seq_one_letter_code
_entity_poly.pdbx_strand_id
1 'polypeptide(L)'
;MALRKSTKIALGFALITAGSYGAYQVVTDRMIMGEKFSVLTPGRVNLVGIDPGAGYRIIVANSIAQLVETSGGFEGNDSGDGGATSGSIKKRVPMRELLKTLQGDTKATGDFIASMNDIKEDDTWPTTRVVWRAEDIQKAIDGDAKLKPKLEHDLNMRLDGFPLPTLNYDSLEDGIMIDTPVSVTVNLHGKPTQVTGRVQEPFRPRMIKAVEEAYKDQGDVTRAVQAGYYRQQAEKLVENPDSREKIAETLLARISPNVAKQRAEAPTRLLQYATIVVNDNLINGASYHSYDGPDGRKRHDIAIDLKEEGRRRLWQFSKKRVGTQLLLVTDGIPISAPRIQHELAQSQMSISRLDDEVLVREAVNMLNEKKVATR
;
A
#
# COMPACT_ATOMS: atom_id res chain seq x y z
N MET A 1 18.29 54.31 -38.55
CA MET A 1 19.26 54.34 -37.42
C MET A 1 20.17 53.12 -37.55
N ALA A 2 21.44 53.29 -37.94
CA ALA A 2 22.34 52.16 -38.14
C ALA A 2 22.86 51.65 -36.78
N LEU A 3 22.52 50.40 -36.43
CA LEU A 3 23.04 49.74 -35.23
C LEU A 3 24.57 49.75 -35.23
N ARG A 4 25.18 50.26 -34.15
CA ARG A 4 26.64 50.28 -33.95
C ARG A 4 27.20 48.86 -34.11
N LYS A 5 28.42 48.75 -34.68
CA LYS A 5 29.06 47.45 -34.98
C LYS A 5 29.15 46.53 -33.75
N SER A 6 29.35 47.09 -32.55
CA SER A 6 29.34 46.36 -31.28
C SER A 6 27.99 45.73 -30.95
N THR A 7 26.87 46.41 -31.25
CA THR A 7 25.51 45.89 -31.01
C THR A 7 25.18 44.72 -31.95
N LYS A 8 25.69 44.73 -33.19
CA LYS A 8 25.52 43.62 -34.14
C LYS A 8 26.31 42.37 -33.73
N ILE A 9 27.52 42.55 -33.21
CA ILE A 9 28.34 41.45 -32.68
C ILE A 9 27.69 40.86 -31.42
N ALA A 10 27.19 41.71 -30.51
CA ALA A 10 26.47 41.26 -29.33
C ALA A 10 25.18 40.50 -29.67
N LEU A 11 24.40 40.97 -30.66
CA LEU A 11 23.20 40.27 -31.14
C LEU A 11 23.54 38.94 -31.80
N GLY A 12 24.60 38.90 -32.61
CA GLY A 12 25.09 37.66 -33.23
C GLY A 12 25.56 36.65 -32.20
N PHE A 13 26.30 37.10 -31.17
CA PHE A 13 26.74 36.24 -30.07
C PHE A 13 25.55 35.75 -29.24
N ALA A 14 24.58 36.62 -28.95
CA ALA A 14 23.36 36.24 -28.24
C ALA A 14 22.53 35.20 -29.02
N LEU A 15 22.40 35.35 -30.34
CA LEU A 15 21.71 34.38 -31.21
C LEU A 15 22.45 33.04 -31.30
N ILE A 16 23.78 33.05 -31.41
CA ILE A 16 24.58 31.81 -31.41
C ILE A 16 24.51 31.12 -30.05
N THR A 17 24.57 31.89 -28.95
CA THR A 17 24.47 31.35 -27.59
C THR A 17 23.08 30.78 -27.35
N ALA A 18 22.01 31.49 -27.72
CA ALA A 18 20.62 31.02 -27.62
C ALA A 18 20.36 29.81 -28.53
N GLY A 19 20.87 29.82 -29.76
CA GLY A 19 20.76 28.70 -30.70
C GLY A 19 21.51 27.46 -30.24
N SER A 20 22.71 27.63 -29.69
CA SER A 20 23.52 26.52 -29.14
C SER A 20 22.87 25.94 -27.88
N TYR A 21 22.32 26.79 -27.02
CA TYR A 21 21.56 26.36 -25.83
C TYR A 21 20.30 25.57 -26.22
N GLY A 22 19.52 26.09 -27.17
CA GLY A 22 18.31 25.42 -27.66
C GLY A 22 18.60 24.10 -28.38
N ALA A 23 19.65 24.05 -29.21
CA ALA A 23 20.07 22.81 -29.87
C ALA A 23 20.57 21.76 -28.86
N TYR A 24 21.33 22.18 -27.85
CA TYR A 24 21.78 21.30 -26.77
C TYR A 24 20.58 20.70 -26.02
N GLN A 25 19.62 21.52 -25.61
CA GLN A 25 18.39 21.03 -24.98
C GLN A 25 17.65 20.03 -25.86
N VAL A 26 17.36 20.35 -27.12
CA VAL A 26 16.62 19.43 -28.02
C VAL A 26 17.33 18.08 -28.21
N VAL A 27 18.67 18.08 -28.27
CA VAL A 27 19.46 16.84 -28.42
C VAL A 27 19.46 16.03 -27.13
N THR A 28 19.72 16.64 -25.97
CA THR A 28 19.66 15.94 -24.68
C THR A 28 18.28 15.38 -24.44
N ASP A 29 17.25 16.14 -24.79
CA ASP A 29 15.85 15.78 -24.65
C ASP A 29 15.50 14.51 -25.41
N ARG A 30 15.89 14.45 -26.69
CA ARG A 30 15.69 13.25 -27.49
C ARG A 30 16.48 12.06 -26.98
N MET A 31 17.70 12.30 -26.51
CA MET A 31 18.58 11.23 -26.02
C MET A 31 18.00 10.55 -24.76
N ILE A 32 17.60 11.33 -23.76
CA ILE A 32 17.11 10.81 -22.48
C ILE A 32 15.69 10.27 -22.61
N MET A 33 14.83 10.95 -23.39
CA MET A 33 13.45 10.49 -23.59
C MET A 33 13.39 9.23 -24.47
N GLY A 34 14.40 9.00 -25.31
CA GLY A 34 14.55 7.78 -26.10
C GLY A 34 15.12 6.59 -25.31
N GLU A 35 15.69 6.81 -24.13
CA GLU A 35 16.29 5.75 -23.32
C GLU A 35 15.20 4.88 -22.66
N LYS A 36 15.29 3.57 -22.85
CA LYS A 36 14.35 2.60 -22.27
C LYS A 36 15.03 1.86 -21.13
N PHE A 37 14.52 2.09 -19.94
CA PHE A 37 15.01 1.42 -18.74
C PHE A 37 14.18 0.19 -18.40
N SER A 38 14.83 -0.86 -17.92
CA SER A 38 14.14 -2.01 -17.32
C SER A 38 13.40 -1.58 -16.06
N VAL A 39 12.29 -2.25 -15.74
CA VAL A 39 11.57 -1.98 -14.49
C VAL A 39 12.43 -2.42 -13.31
N LEU A 40 12.56 -1.53 -12.33
CA LEU A 40 13.29 -1.84 -11.09
C LEU A 40 12.40 -2.58 -10.12
N THR A 41 12.92 -3.64 -9.54
CA THR A 41 12.37 -4.22 -8.33
C THR A 41 12.76 -3.37 -7.13
N PRO A 42 11.87 -3.19 -6.14
CA PRO A 42 12.23 -2.51 -4.91
C PRO A 42 13.41 -3.18 -4.20
N GLY A 43 14.25 -2.37 -3.56
CA GLY A 43 15.31 -2.81 -2.65
C GLY A 43 15.05 -2.36 -1.22
N ARG A 44 16.10 -2.29 -0.39
CA ARG A 44 16.01 -1.74 0.98
C ARG A 44 15.73 -0.24 0.96
N VAL A 45 16.34 0.50 0.02
CA VAL A 45 16.11 1.92 -0.18
C VAL A 45 15.55 2.17 -1.56
N ASN A 46 14.49 2.98 -1.64
CA ASN A 46 13.76 3.26 -2.87
C ASN A 46 13.37 4.72 -2.97
N LEU A 47 13.51 5.30 -4.16
CA LEU A 47 12.80 6.51 -4.57
C LEU A 47 11.58 6.08 -5.38
N VAL A 48 10.41 6.24 -4.78
CA VAL A 48 9.13 5.86 -5.37
C VAL A 48 8.46 7.10 -5.93
N GLY A 49 8.24 7.11 -7.24
CA GLY A 49 7.39 8.08 -7.91
C GLY A 49 5.94 7.61 -7.88
N ILE A 50 5.03 8.48 -7.47
CA ILE A 50 3.59 8.20 -7.45
C ILE A 50 2.89 9.20 -8.35
N ASP A 51 2.09 8.69 -9.27
CA ASP A 51 1.30 9.55 -10.14
C ASP A 51 0.07 10.13 -9.40
N PRO A 52 -0.08 11.47 -9.32
CA PRO A 52 -1.24 12.10 -8.69
C PRO A 52 -2.59 11.70 -9.29
N GLY A 53 -2.61 11.25 -10.55
CA GLY A 53 -3.84 10.81 -11.24
C GLY A 53 -4.50 9.55 -10.65
N ALA A 54 -3.82 8.87 -9.72
CA ALA A 54 -4.30 7.63 -9.11
C ALA A 54 -5.30 7.84 -7.94
N GLY A 55 -5.55 9.08 -7.52
CA GLY A 55 -6.36 9.39 -6.33
C GLY A 55 -5.57 9.31 -5.01
N TYR A 56 -4.24 9.22 -5.08
CA TYR A 56 -3.34 9.17 -3.94
C TYR A 56 -2.44 10.40 -3.88
N ARG A 57 -2.15 10.88 -2.68
CA ARG A 57 -1.20 11.97 -2.44
C ARG A 57 -0.25 11.62 -1.31
N ILE A 58 0.91 12.26 -1.29
CA ILE A 58 1.83 12.15 -0.16
C ILE A 58 1.57 13.30 0.81
N ILE A 59 1.39 12.98 2.08
CA ILE A 59 1.29 13.94 3.18
C ILE A 59 2.50 13.74 4.09
N VAL A 60 3.10 14.82 4.56
CA VAL A 60 4.13 14.76 5.60
C VAL A 60 3.45 15.14 6.92
N ALA A 61 3.46 14.23 7.89
CA ALA A 61 2.88 14.44 9.21
C ALA A 61 3.82 13.86 10.27
N ASN A 62 4.06 14.60 11.36
CA ASN A 62 4.98 14.21 12.43
C ASN A 62 6.35 13.77 11.89
N SER A 63 6.93 14.57 10.99
CA SER A 63 8.25 14.33 10.39
C SER A 63 8.37 13.06 9.52
N ILE A 64 7.26 12.36 9.25
CA ILE A 64 7.21 11.15 8.43
C ILE A 64 6.33 11.39 7.20
N ALA A 65 6.82 11.01 6.03
CA ALA A 65 6.03 11.05 4.80
C ALA A 65 5.04 9.88 4.77
N GLN A 66 3.84 10.07 4.28
CA GLN A 66 2.82 9.01 4.21
C GLN A 66 2.08 9.13 2.90
N LEU A 67 1.92 8.00 2.21
CA LEU A 67 1.05 7.91 1.06
C LEU A 67 -0.38 7.67 1.53
N VAL A 68 -1.31 8.52 1.09
CA VAL A 68 -2.72 8.42 1.47
C VAL A 68 -3.67 8.49 0.27
N GLU A 69 -4.82 7.85 0.39
CA GLU A 69 -5.94 7.99 -0.53
C GLU A 69 -6.70 9.30 -0.25
N THR A 70 -7.05 10.03 -1.31
CA THR A 70 -7.79 11.29 -1.24
C THR A 70 -9.23 11.12 -1.68
N SER A 71 -10.14 11.84 -1.02
CA SER A 71 -11.53 11.99 -1.45
C SER A 71 -11.76 13.42 -1.95
N GLY A 72 -12.17 13.57 -3.21
CA GLY A 72 -12.54 14.87 -3.79
C GLY A 72 -11.35 15.62 -4.42
N GLY A 73 -11.53 16.07 -5.66
CA GLY A 73 -10.58 16.95 -6.32
C GLY A 73 -10.51 18.29 -5.60
N PHE A 74 -9.31 18.69 -5.20
CA PHE A 74 -9.05 20.06 -4.80
C PHE A 74 -8.29 20.74 -5.94
N GLU A 75 -9.00 21.55 -6.72
CA GLU A 75 -8.40 22.70 -7.37
C GLU A 75 -8.04 23.70 -6.25
N GLY A 76 -6.75 23.95 -6.09
CA GLY A 76 -6.24 24.88 -5.10
C GLY A 76 -4.76 25.08 -5.29
N ASN A 77 -4.40 26.06 -6.11
CA ASN A 77 -3.12 26.71 -6.00
C ASN A 77 -2.98 27.35 -4.61
N ASP A 78 -1.74 27.35 -4.14
CA ASP A 78 -1.19 28.18 -3.07
C ASP A 78 -1.18 27.67 -1.61
N SER A 79 0.07 27.40 -1.21
CA SER A 79 0.76 28.07 -0.11
C SER A 79 0.27 27.83 1.31
N GLY A 80 1.05 27.08 2.08
CA GLY A 80 0.98 27.14 3.52
C GLY A 80 1.46 25.87 4.19
N ASP A 81 2.38 26.04 5.10
CA ASP A 81 2.88 25.11 6.11
C ASP A 81 1.74 24.68 7.07
N GLY A 82 0.68 24.09 6.52
CA GLY A 82 -0.54 23.69 7.22
C GLY A 82 -0.71 22.19 7.09
N GLY A 83 -0.38 21.47 8.16
CA GLY A 83 -0.65 20.04 8.28
C GLY A 83 -2.08 19.74 7.83
N ALA A 84 -2.23 18.81 6.90
CA ALA A 84 -3.54 18.39 6.41
C ALA A 84 -4.43 18.08 7.62
N THR A 85 -5.47 18.88 7.79
CA THR A 85 -6.49 18.64 8.81
C THR A 85 -7.00 17.22 8.62
N SER A 86 -7.00 16.46 9.72
CA SER A 86 -7.35 15.04 9.84
C SER A 86 -8.60 14.61 9.04
N GLY A 87 -9.52 15.55 8.75
CA GLY A 87 -10.77 15.31 8.03
C GLY A 87 -10.68 15.01 6.52
N SER A 88 -9.50 15.05 5.88
CA SER A 88 -9.36 14.79 4.42
C SER A 88 -8.53 13.54 4.07
N ILE A 89 -8.13 12.75 5.06
CA ILE A 89 -7.36 11.52 4.87
C ILE A 89 -8.32 10.34 4.95
N LYS A 90 -8.64 9.74 3.81
CA LYS A 90 -9.51 8.55 3.79
C LYS A 90 -8.76 7.32 4.28
N LYS A 91 -7.51 7.14 3.83
CA LYS A 91 -6.76 5.91 4.09
C LYS A 91 -5.26 6.08 3.95
N ARG A 92 -4.48 5.45 4.85
CA ARG A 92 -3.02 5.33 4.73
C ARG A 92 -2.64 4.08 3.96
N VAL A 93 -1.71 4.20 3.01
CA VAL A 93 -1.19 3.07 2.25
C VAL A 93 -0.06 2.39 3.04
N PRO A 94 -0.10 1.05 3.21
CA PRO A 94 0.98 0.30 3.83
C PRO A 94 2.16 0.14 2.87
N MET A 95 3.14 1.05 2.97
CA MET A 95 4.27 1.14 2.04
C MET A 95 5.16 -0.11 2.02
N ARG A 96 5.38 -0.74 3.17
CA ARG A 96 6.19 -1.96 3.27
C ARG A 96 5.57 -3.10 2.46
N GLU A 97 4.27 -3.31 2.61
CA GLU A 97 3.49 -4.34 1.92
C GLU A 97 3.37 -4.02 0.42
N LEU A 98 3.22 -2.74 0.05
CA LEU A 98 3.26 -2.29 -1.35
C LEU A 98 4.60 -2.65 -2.01
N LEU A 99 5.73 -2.32 -1.39
CA LEU A 99 7.05 -2.59 -1.95
C LEU A 99 7.31 -4.09 -2.06
N LYS A 100 6.93 -4.88 -1.06
CA LYS A 100 7.04 -6.35 -1.13
C LYS A 100 6.12 -6.96 -2.20
N THR A 101 4.93 -6.39 -2.41
CA THR A 101 4.04 -6.80 -3.51
C THR A 101 4.68 -6.54 -4.87
N LEU A 102 5.38 -5.41 -5.05
CA LEU A 102 6.18 -5.10 -6.24
C LEU A 102 7.44 -5.98 -6.39
N GLN A 103 7.80 -6.77 -5.37
CA GLN A 103 8.81 -7.83 -5.45
C GLN A 103 8.21 -9.21 -5.73
N GLY A 104 6.88 -9.34 -5.77
CA GLY A 104 6.18 -10.60 -5.97
C GLY A 104 5.93 -11.43 -4.70
N ASP A 105 6.07 -10.83 -3.51
CA ASP A 105 5.78 -11.49 -2.23
C ASP A 105 4.25 -11.71 -2.08
N THR A 106 3.82 -12.96 -2.13
CA THR A 106 2.39 -13.34 -2.06
C THR A 106 1.77 -13.07 -0.69
N LYS A 107 2.53 -13.22 0.41
CA LYS A 107 2.03 -12.94 1.76
C LYS A 107 1.81 -11.44 1.91
N ALA A 108 2.81 -10.63 1.57
CA ALA A 108 2.69 -9.18 1.61
C ALA A 108 1.59 -8.68 0.67
N THR A 109 1.36 -9.36 -0.45
CA THR A 109 0.23 -9.05 -1.35
C THR A 109 -1.12 -9.26 -0.65
N GLY A 110 -1.28 -10.35 0.13
CA GLY A 110 -2.48 -10.57 0.93
C GLY A 110 -2.69 -9.47 1.97
N ASP A 111 -1.65 -9.14 2.73
CA ASP A 111 -1.67 -8.09 3.76
C ASP A 111 -1.93 -6.69 3.16
N PHE A 112 -1.35 -6.42 1.98
CA PHE A 112 -1.57 -5.20 1.21
C PHE A 112 -3.04 -5.06 0.81
N ILE A 113 -3.61 -6.11 0.21
CA ILE A 113 -5.01 -6.13 -0.23
C ILE A 113 -5.94 -6.00 0.98
N ALA A 114 -5.71 -6.74 2.05
CA ALA A 114 -6.51 -6.67 3.28
C ALA A 114 -6.52 -5.25 3.84
N SER A 115 -5.33 -4.66 4.02
CA SER A 115 -5.16 -3.29 4.50
C SER A 115 -5.87 -2.28 3.59
N MET A 116 -5.71 -2.40 2.27
CA MET A 116 -6.35 -1.55 1.26
C MET A 116 -7.88 -1.73 1.17
N ASN A 117 -8.45 -2.78 1.79
CA ASN A 117 -9.89 -3.01 1.92
C ASN A 117 -10.42 -2.85 3.36
N ASP A 118 -9.62 -2.29 4.28
CA ASP A 118 -10.01 -2.06 5.69
C ASP A 118 -10.30 -3.36 6.44
N ILE A 119 -9.72 -4.46 5.97
CA ILE A 119 -9.69 -5.74 6.65
C ILE A 119 -8.46 -5.72 7.54
N LYS A 120 -8.65 -5.37 8.81
CA LYS A 120 -7.61 -5.31 9.83
C LYS A 120 -8.00 -6.19 11.00
N GLU A 121 -7.00 -6.78 11.61
CA GLU A 121 -7.16 -7.45 12.89
C GLU A 121 -7.54 -6.43 13.96
N ASP A 122 -8.66 -6.69 14.62
CA ASP A 122 -9.19 -5.91 15.73
C ASP A 122 -9.67 -6.86 16.83
N ASP A 123 -10.20 -6.31 17.92
CA ASP A 123 -10.66 -7.08 19.08
C ASP A 123 -11.82 -8.05 18.76
N THR A 124 -12.41 -7.98 17.56
CA THR A 124 -13.48 -8.89 17.11
C THR A 124 -12.97 -10.12 16.39
N TRP A 125 -11.65 -10.19 16.13
CA TRP A 125 -11.04 -11.35 15.50
C TRP A 125 -10.90 -12.50 16.49
N PRO A 126 -11.07 -13.75 16.02
CA PRO A 126 -10.94 -14.91 16.87
C PRO A 126 -9.52 -15.11 17.39
N THR A 127 -9.42 -15.54 18.65
CA THR A 127 -8.16 -15.90 19.27
C THR A 127 -7.63 -17.20 18.69
N THR A 128 -8.52 -18.19 18.48
CA THR A 128 -8.19 -19.44 17.78
C THR A 128 -8.71 -19.40 16.36
N ARG A 129 -7.79 -19.41 15.38
CA ARG A 129 -8.16 -19.26 13.97
C ARG A 129 -8.39 -20.60 13.30
N VAL A 130 -9.66 -20.98 13.14
CA VAL A 130 -10.05 -22.10 12.25
C VAL A 130 -10.13 -21.58 10.82
N VAL A 131 -9.06 -21.76 10.04
CA VAL A 131 -8.96 -21.23 8.67
C VAL A 131 -9.64 -22.14 7.66
N TRP A 132 -10.56 -21.56 6.89
CA TRP A 132 -11.29 -22.19 5.80
C TRP A 132 -10.95 -21.52 4.48
N ARG A 133 -10.29 -22.28 3.60
CA ARG A 133 -9.99 -21.83 2.24
C ARG A 133 -11.27 -21.71 1.43
N ALA A 134 -11.37 -20.65 0.62
CA ALA A 134 -12.50 -20.45 -0.30
C ALA A 134 -12.80 -21.68 -1.16
N GLU A 135 -11.75 -22.36 -1.63
CA GLU A 135 -11.85 -23.58 -2.44
C GLU A 135 -12.49 -24.76 -1.67
N ASP A 136 -12.23 -24.87 -0.37
CA ASP A 136 -12.78 -25.94 0.47
C ASP A 136 -14.18 -25.59 0.97
N ILE A 137 -14.49 -24.30 1.17
CA ILE A 137 -15.86 -23.82 1.41
C ILE A 137 -16.75 -24.15 0.21
N GLN A 138 -16.29 -23.88 -1.01
CA GLN A 138 -17.05 -24.19 -2.22
C GLN A 138 -17.36 -25.69 -2.30
N LYS A 139 -16.36 -26.56 -2.11
CA LYS A 139 -16.55 -28.02 -2.09
C LYS A 139 -17.53 -28.48 -1.00
N ALA A 140 -17.46 -27.89 0.19
CA ALA A 140 -18.38 -28.20 1.28
C ALA A 140 -19.83 -27.86 0.91
N ILE A 141 -20.05 -26.72 0.26
CA ILE A 141 -21.36 -26.29 -0.21
C ILE A 141 -21.86 -27.16 -1.37
N ASP A 142 -20.97 -27.59 -2.26
CA ASP A 142 -21.26 -28.50 -3.38
C ASP A 142 -21.55 -29.94 -2.92
N GLY A 143 -21.43 -30.23 -1.61
CA GLY A 143 -21.84 -31.50 -1.02
C GLY A 143 -20.71 -32.50 -0.75
N ASP A 144 -19.45 -32.05 -0.66
CA ASP A 144 -18.35 -32.92 -0.23
C ASP A 144 -18.64 -33.58 1.12
N ALA A 145 -18.61 -34.91 1.15
CA ALA A 145 -19.05 -35.71 2.29
C ALA A 145 -18.20 -35.53 3.56
N LYS A 146 -16.98 -35.01 3.44
CA LYS A 146 -16.09 -34.75 4.59
C LYS A 146 -16.10 -33.27 4.97
N LEU A 147 -16.04 -32.38 3.98
CA LEU A 147 -15.93 -30.94 4.23
C LEU A 147 -17.27 -30.35 4.66
N LYS A 148 -18.41 -30.81 4.14
CA LYS A 148 -19.73 -30.32 4.54
C LYS A 148 -19.99 -30.47 6.04
N PRO A 149 -19.95 -31.68 6.64
CA PRO A 149 -20.21 -31.83 8.07
C PRO A 149 -19.17 -31.11 8.92
N LYS A 150 -17.92 -31.02 8.47
CA LYS A 150 -16.87 -30.26 9.16
C LYS A 150 -17.17 -28.76 9.16
N LEU A 151 -17.56 -28.20 8.02
CA LEU A 151 -17.92 -26.79 7.92
C LEU A 151 -19.15 -26.46 8.77
N GLU A 152 -20.19 -27.31 8.73
CA GLU A 152 -21.38 -27.13 9.57
C GLU A 152 -21.02 -27.17 11.06
N HIS A 153 -20.15 -28.11 11.47
CA HIS A 153 -19.63 -28.21 12.83
C HIS A 153 -18.84 -26.96 13.26
N ASP A 154 -17.94 -26.46 12.41
CA ASP A 154 -17.14 -25.27 12.70
C ASP A 154 -17.98 -23.97 12.65
N LEU A 155 -19.17 -24.01 12.04
CA LEU A 155 -20.12 -22.89 12.04
C LEU A 155 -21.19 -22.99 13.13
N ASN A 156 -21.25 -24.10 13.87
CA ASN A 156 -22.35 -24.44 14.79
C ASN A 156 -23.76 -24.40 14.15
N MET A 157 -23.82 -24.51 12.83
CA MET A 157 -25.04 -24.35 12.05
C MET A 157 -24.95 -25.13 10.74
N ARG A 158 -26.09 -25.64 10.28
CA ARG A 158 -26.21 -26.26 8.96
C ARG A 158 -26.15 -25.20 7.87
N LEU A 159 -25.69 -25.59 6.68
CA LEU A 159 -25.56 -24.66 5.54
C LEU A 159 -26.91 -24.08 5.06
N ASP A 160 -28.02 -24.74 5.40
CA ASP A 160 -29.40 -24.30 5.14
C ASP A 160 -29.96 -23.34 6.20
N GLY A 161 -29.17 -23.00 7.22
CA GLY A 161 -29.55 -22.07 8.29
C GLY A 161 -30.26 -22.71 9.47
N PHE A 162 -30.39 -24.04 9.53
CA PHE A 162 -30.87 -24.71 10.75
C PHE A 162 -29.76 -24.86 11.81
N PRO A 163 -30.11 -24.78 13.11
CA PRO A 163 -29.18 -25.04 14.19
C PRO A 163 -28.78 -26.54 14.21
N LEU A 164 -27.58 -26.81 14.74
CA LEU A 164 -27.11 -28.17 14.98
C LEU A 164 -27.61 -28.68 16.35
N PRO A 165 -27.79 -30.01 16.50
CA PRO A 165 -28.17 -30.60 17.79
C PRO A 165 -27.04 -30.57 18.82
N THR A 166 -25.79 -30.42 18.37
CA THR A 166 -24.59 -30.39 19.20
C THR A 166 -23.85 -29.08 19.00
N LEU A 167 -23.39 -28.50 20.11
CA LEU A 167 -22.62 -27.26 20.12
C LEU A 167 -21.12 -27.55 20.19
N ASN A 168 -20.38 -27.02 19.23
CA ASN A 168 -18.93 -26.88 19.27
C ASN A 168 -18.57 -25.58 20.00
N TYR A 169 -18.12 -25.72 21.25
CA TYR A 169 -17.79 -24.58 22.10
C TYR A 169 -16.63 -23.74 21.56
N ASP A 170 -15.64 -24.38 20.94
CA ASP A 170 -14.44 -23.69 20.43
C ASP A 170 -14.82 -22.73 19.30
N SER A 171 -15.78 -23.11 18.46
CA SER A 171 -16.26 -22.27 17.35
C SER A 171 -17.40 -21.31 17.71
N LEU A 172 -17.91 -21.35 18.95
CA LEU A 172 -19.00 -20.47 19.37
C LEU A 172 -18.53 -19.00 19.43
N GLU A 173 -17.37 -18.78 20.03
CA GLU A 173 -16.77 -17.45 20.16
C GLU A 173 -15.88 -17.14 18.94
N ASP A 174 -15.08 -18.11 18.49
CA ASP A 174 -14.10 -17.84 17.45
C ASP A 174 -14.66 -17.92 16.01
N GLY A 175 -15.66 -18.78 15.75
CA GLY A 175 -16.15 -19.01 14.39
C GLY A 175 -15.09 -19.55 13.44
N ILE A 176 -15.11 -19.07 12.18
CA ILE A 176 -14.14 -19.44 11.15
C ILE A 176 -13.46 -18.20 10.54
N MET A 177 -12.26 -18.40 10.01
CA MET A 177 -11.56 -17.43 9.16
C MET A 177 -11.69 -17.85 7.70
N ILE A 178 -12.42 -17.08 6.90
CA ILE A 178 -12.53 -17.30 5.45
C ILE A 178 -11.26 -16.79 4.78
N ASP A 179 -10.56 -17.67 4.08
CA ASP A 179 -9.30 -17.39 3.40
C ASP A 179 -9.51 -17.38 1.88
N THR A 180 -9.59 -16.17 1.31
CA THR A 180 -9.93 -15.93 -0.10
C THR A 180 -8.69 -15.55 -0.92
N PRO A 181 -8.39 -16.25 -2.04
CA PRO A 181 -7.33 -15.82 -2.94
C PRO A 181 -7.75 -14.58 -3.74
N VAL A 182 -6.91 -13.55 -3.73
CA VAL A 182 -7.11 -12.32 -4.51
C VAL A 182 -5.85 -12.04 -5.32
N SER A 183 -6.02 -11.90 -6.63
CA SER A 183 -4.93 -11.69 -7.57
C SER A 183 -4.85 -10.24 -8.03
N VAL A 184 -3.64 -9.68 -8.02
CA VAL A 184 -3.32 -8.36 -8.57
C VAL A 184 -2.27 -8.49 -9.67
N THR A 185 -2.26 -7.54 -10.61
CA THR A 185 -1.24 -7.49 -11.66
C THR A 185 -0.14 -6.52 -11.26
N VAL A 186 1.10 -7.02 -11.20
CA VAL A 186 2.31 -6.23 -10.94
C VAL A 186 3.29 -6.35 -12.09
N ASN A 187 4.10 -5.33 -12.31
CA ASN A 187 5.15 -5.38 -13.33
C ASN A 187 6.46 -5.90 -12.72
N LEU A 188 6.69 -7.21 -12.79
CA LEU A 188 7.92 -7.83 -12.31
C LEU A 188 8.89 -7.97 -13.47
N HIS A 189 10.07 -7.34 -13.35
CA HIS A 189 11.13 -7.40 -14.35
C HIS A 189 10.67 -7.02 -15.78
N GLY A 190 9.75 -6.05 -15.90
CA GLY A 190 9.23 -5.60 -17.20
C GLY A 190 8.11 -6.47 -17.77
N LYS A 191 7.63 -7.48 -17.03
CA LYS A 191 6.53 -8.34 -17.43
C LYS A 191 5.34 -8.18 -16.49
N PRO A 192 4.13 -7.90 -17.02
CA PRO A 192 2.91 -8.02 -16.24
C PRO A 192 2.76 -9.44 -15.70
N THR A 193 2.86 -9.58 -14.38
CA THR A 193 2.79 -10.84 -13.66
C THR A 193 1.62 -10.79 -12.70
N GLN A 194 0.80 -11.84 -12.70
CA GLN A 194 -0.27 -11.98 -11.72
C GLN A 194 0.30 -12.53 -10.42
N VAL A 195 0.11 -11.80 -9.32
CA VAL A 195 0.53 -12.22 -7.98
C VAL A 195 -0.73 -12.40 -7.14
N THR A 196 -0.87 -13.56 -6.54
CA THR A 196 -2.03 -13.93 -5.74
C THR A 196 -1.69 -13.86 -4.27
N GLY A 197 -2.32 -12.92 -3.56
CA GLY A 197 -2.34 -12.87 -2.11
C GLY A 197 -3.56 -13.59 -1.55
N ARG A 198 -3.50 -13.93 -0.26
CA ARG A 198 -4.61 -14.56 0.45
C ARG A 198 -5.13 -13.61 1.52
N VAL A 199 -6.42 -13.30 1.48
CA VAL A 199 -7.09 -12.34 2.36
C VAL A 199 -7.98 -13.11 3.32
N GLN A 200 -7.74 -12.93 4.61
CA GLN A 200 -8.51 -13.58 5.67
C GLN A 200 -9.55 -12.63 6.26
N GLU A 201 -10.77 -13.12 6.46
CA GLU A 201 -11.85 -12.40 7.13
C GLU A 201 -12.59 -13.31 8.11
N PRO A 202 -12.94 -12.83 9.32
CA PRO A 202 -13.74 -13.62 10.24
C PRO A 202 -15.18 -13.77 9.76
N PHE A 203 -15.75 -14.96 9.97
CA PHE A 203 -17.16 -15.23 9.68
C PHE A 203 -17.80 -16.04 10.81
N ARG A 204 -18.94 -15.54 11.26
CA ARG A 204 -19.82 -16.18 12.25
C ARG A 204 -21.27 -16.02 11.81
N PRO A 205 -22.07 -17.09 11.78
CA PRO A 205 -23.49 -16.98 11.47
C PRO A 205 -24.21 -16.05 12.45
N ARG A 206 -25.25 -15.38 11.98
CA ARG A 206 -26.00 -14.37 12.77
C ARG A 206 -26.57 -14.94 14.06
N MET A 207 -27.05 -16.19 14.06
CA MET A 207 -27.52 -16.84 15.28
C MET A 207 -26.39 -16.92 16.30
N ILE A 208 -25.22 -17.41 15.91
CA ILE A 208 -24.08 -17.62 16.81
C ILE A 208 -23.63 -16.30 17.44
N LYS A 209 -23.58 -15.23 16.64
CA LYS A 209 -23.35 -13.87 17.16
C LYS A 209 -24.39 -13.45 18.20
N ALA A 210 -25.66 -13.77 17.97
CA ALA A 210 -26.74 -13.47 18.92
C ALA A 210 -26.66 -14.31 20.21
N VAL A 211 -26.07 -15.51 20.16
CA VAL A 211 -25.81 -16.32 21.34
C VAL A 211 -24.72 -15.66 22.18
N GLU A 212 -23.57 -15.32 21.59
CA GLU A 212 -22.47 -14.61 22.28
C GLU A 212 -22.94 -13.29 22.89
N GLU A 213 -23.65 -12.47 22.11
CA GLU A 213 -24.18 -11.17 22.56
C GLU A 213 -25.08 -11.30 23.79
N ALA A 214 -25.78 -12.43 23.95
CA ALA A 214 -26.68 -12.66 25.08
C ALA A 214 -25.96 -12.90 26.41
N TYR A 215 -24.67 -13.29 26.37
CA TYR A 215 -23.91 -13.62 27.57
C TYR A 215 -22.58 -12.87 27.72
N LYS A 216 -22.13 -12.10 26.72
CA LYS A 216 -20.81 -11.44 26.74
C LYS A 216 -20.57 -10.51 27.94
N ASP A 217 -21.63 -9.93 28.50
CA ASP A 217 -21.55 -9.02 29.65
C ASP A 217 -21.73 -9.74 30.99
N GLN A 218 -21.87 -11.07 30.98
CA GLN A 218 -21.98 -11.90 32.18
C GLN A 218 -20.59 -12.41 32.57
N GLY A 219 -20.18 -12.15 33.81
CA GLY A 219 -18.95 -12.73 34.35
C GLY A 219 -19.09 -14.25 34.56
N ASP A 220 -18.05 -15.01 34.24
CA ASP A 220 -17.94 -16.48 34.41
C ASP A 220 -19.10 -17.29 33.80
N VAL A 221 -19.26 -17.22 32.48
CA VAL A 221 -20.26 -18.00 31.75
C VAL A 221 -19.84 -19.46 31.63
N THR A 222 -20.56 -20.35 32.30
CA THR A 222 -20.32 -21.80 32.19
C THR A 222 -20.82 -22.35 30.85
N ARG A 223 -20.27 -23.48 30.39
CA ARG A 223 -20.73 -24.19 29.18
C ARG A 223 -22.22 -24.53 29.20
N ALA A 224 -22.78 -24.84 30.38
CA ALA A 224 -24.21 -25.10 30.54
C ALA A 224 -25.06 -23.86 30.24
N VAL A 225 -24.59 -22.68 30.65
CA VAL A 225 -25.24 -21.40 30.35
C VAL A 225 -25.16 -21.07 28.86
N GLN A 226 -23.99 -21.24 28.24
CA GLN A 226 -23.81 -21.07 26.78
C GLN A 226 -24.76 -21.97 25.97
N ALA A 227 -24.85 -23.26 26.35
CA ALA A 227 -25.78 -24.20 25.71
C ALA A 227 -27.25 -23.80 25.90
N GLY A 228 -27.60 -23.22 27.06
CA GLY A 228 -28.94 -22.68 27.33
C GLY A 228 -29.29 -21.53 26.38
N TYR A 229 -28.41 -20.55 26.21
CA TYR A 229 -28.60 -19.46 25.25
C TYR A 229 -28.65 -19.95 23.81
N TYR A 230 -27.79 -20.91 23.44
CA TYR A 230 -27.81 -21.52 22.12
C TYR A 230 -29.17 -22.16 21.84
N ARG A 231 -29.67 -22.97 22.77
CA ARG A 231 -30.98 -23.60 22.67
C ARG A 231 -32.11 -22.58 22.53
N GLN A 232 -32.10 -21.53 23.33
CA GLN A 232 -33.12 -20.47 23.27
C GLN A 232 -33.14 -19.78 21.91
N GLN A 233 -31.97 -19.48 21.32
CA GLN A 233 -31.90 -18.87 19.98
C GLN A 233 -32.28 -19.88 18.89
N ALA A 234 -31.93 -21.15 19.06
CA ALA A 234 -32.29 -22.22 18.13
C ALA A 234 -33.82 -22.41 18.06
N GLU A 235 -34.50 -22.42 19.21
CA GLU A 235 -35.96 -22.52 19.31
C GLU A 235 -36.65 -21.35 18.58
N LYS A 236 -36.19 -20.11 18.78
CA LYS A 236 -36.72 -18.93 18.06
C LYS A 236 -36.59 -19.04 16.53
N LEU A 237 -35.50 -19.61 16.04
CA LEU A 237 -35.26 -19.82 14.61
C LEU A 237 -36.10 -20.94 14.02
N VAL A 238 -36.38 -21.98 14.80
CA VAL A 238 -37.28 -23.07 14.41
C VAL A 238 -38.73 -22.57 14.37
N GLU A 239 -39.14 -21.73 15.32
CA GLU A 239 -40.47 -21.12 15.35
C GLU A 239 -40.70 -20.10 14.22
N ASN A 240 -39.64 -19.42 13.76
CA ASN A 240 -39.70 -18.45 12.66
C ASN A 240 -38.72 -18.79 11.53
N PRO A 241 -39.01 -19.80 10.69
CA PRO A 241 -38.10 -20.26 9.64
C PRO A 241 -37.74 -19.19 8.60
N ASP A 242 -38.59 -18.21 8.35
CA ASP A 242 -38.31 -17.13 7.38
C ASP A 242 -37.21 -16.18 7.87
N SER A 243 -36.92 -16.19 9.17
CA SER A 243 -35.84 -15.40 9.76
C SER A 243 -34.46 -16.06 9.60
N ARG A 244 -34.36 -17.27 9.02
CA ARG A 244 -33.09 -18.00 8.89
C ARG A 244 -32.12 -17.29 7.96
N GLU A 245 -30.85 -17.27 8.37
CA GLU A 245 -29.78 -16.88 7.47
C GLU A 245 -29.50 -18.03 6.49
N LYS A 246 -29.44 -17.72 5.19
CA LYS A 246 -29.02 -18.67 4.18
C LYS A 246 -27.48 -18.74 4.13
N ILE A 247 -26.90 -19.50 5.07
CA ILE A 247 -25.45 -19.52 5.31
C ILE A 247 -24.66 -19.88 4.05
N ALA A 248 -25.10 -20.88 3.27
CA ALA A 248 -24.46 -21.22 2.00
C ALA A 248 -24.39 -20.02 1.04
N GLU A 249 -25.51 -19.30 0.86
CA GLU A 249 -25.57 -18.12 -0.01
C GLU A 249 -24.66 -16.99 0.53
N THR A 250 -24.65 -16.76 1.84
CA THR A 250 -23.76 -15.76 2.48
C THR A 250 -22.28 -16.09 2.24
N LEU A 251 -21.89 -17.36 2.43
CA LEU A 251 -20.51 -17.81 2.25
C LEU A 251 -20.09 -17.69 0.77
N LEU A 252 -20.92 -18.15 -0.16
CA LEU A 252 -20.68 -18.04 -1.61
C LEU A 252 -20.53 -16.58 -2.04
N ALA A 253 -21.36 -15.69 -1.51
CA ALA A 253 -21.25 -14.26 -1.82
C ALA A 253 -19.87 -13.70 -1.43
N ARG A 254 -19.35 -14.09 -0.26
CA ARG A 254 -18.04 -13.65 0.26
C ARG A 254 -16.85 -14.18 -0.53
N ILE A 255 -16.89 -15.45 -0.93
CA ILE A 255 -15.81 -16.08 -1.71
C ILE A 255 -15.96 -15.88 -3.22
N SER A 256 -16.96 -15.10 -3.66
CA SER A 256 -17.27 -14.95 -5.07
C SER A 256 -16.12 -14.28 -5.85
N PRO A 257 -15.93 -14.63 -7.14
CA PRO A 257 -14.94 -13.97 -7.99
C PRO A 257 -15.16 -12.46 -8.13
N ASN A 258 -16.41 -11.99 -7.98
CA ASN A 258 -16.73 -10.57 -8.02
C ASN A 258 -16.18 -9.82 -6.81
N VAL A 259 -16.30 -10.40 -5.61
CA VAL A 259 -15.69 -9.82 -4.39
C VAL A 259 -14.17 -9.81 -4.51
N ALA A 260 -13.56 -10.88 -5.01
CA ALA A 260 -12.11 -10.90 -5.25
C ALA A 260 -11.67 -9.81 -6.23
N LYS A 261 -12.41 -9.60 -7.33
CA LYS A 261 -12.15 -8.51 -8.29
C LYS A 261 -12.27 -7.14 -7.64
N GLN A 262 -13.36 -6.88 -6.92
CA GLN A 262 -13.58 -5.62 -6.20
C GLN A 262 -12.44 -5.33 -5.22
N ARG A 263 -12.02 -6.33 -4.44
CA ARG A 263 -10.89 -6.22 -3.50
C ARG A 263 -9.57 -5.90 -4.19
N ALA A 264 -9.39 -6.35 -5.44
CA ALA A 264 -8.17 -6.11 -6.21
C ALA A 264 -8.12 -4.73 -6.87
N GLU A 265 -9.23 -4.00 -7.01
CA GLU A 265 -9.30 -2.76 -7.81
C GLU A 265 -8.38 -1.65 -7.29
N ALA A 266 -8.54 -1.26 -6.02
CA ALA A 266 -7.72 -0.21 -5.41
C ALA A 266 -6.23 -0.60 -5.32
N PRO A 267 -5.87 -1.81 -4.83
CA PRO A 267 -4.50 -2.31 -4.90
C PRO A 267 -3.88 -2.27 -6.30
N THR A 268 -4.59 -2.78 -7.32
CA THR A 268 -4.09 -2.85 -8.70
C THR A 268 -3.88 -1.45 -9.27
N ARG A 269 -4.82 -0.53 -9.05
CA ARG A 269 -4.69 0.86 -9.47
C ARG A 269 -3.44 1.49 -8.87
N LEU A 270 -3.22 1.37 -7.57
CA LEU A 270 -2.06 1.95 -6.92
C LEU A 270 -0.74 1.34 -7.44
N LEU A 271 -0.68 0.02 -7.60
CA LEU A 271 0.49 -0.69 -8.14
C LEU A 271 0.82 -0.27 -9.58
N GLN A 272 -0.18 0.07 -10.40
CA GLN A 272 0.03 0.59 -11.76
C GLN A 272 0.66 1.99 -11.78
N TYR A 273 0.37 2.83 -10.78
CA TYR A 273 0.85 4.21 -10.72
C TYR A 273 2.08 4.42 -9.82
N ALA A 274 2.48 3.39 -9.06
CA ALA A 274 3.72 3.36 -8.28
C ALA A 274 4.90 2.94 -9.17
N THR A 275 5.88 3.83 -9.34
CA THR A 275 7.09 3.55 -10.11
C THR A 275 8.33 3.65 -9.22
N ILE A 276 9.14 2.59 -9.20
CA ILE A 276 10.47 2.65 -8.59
C ILE A 276 11.42 3.35 -9.57
N VAL A 277 11.81 4.58 -9.23
CA VAL A 277 12.68 5.41 -10.07
C VAL A 277 14.15 5.05 -9.84
N VAL A 278 14.52 4.90 -8.56
CA VAL A 278 15.86 4.54 -8.10
C VAL A 278 15.70 3.53 -6.96
N ASN A 279 16.54 2.50 -6.94
CA ASN A 279 16.70 1.63 -5.78
C ASN A 279 18.17 1.66 -5.30
N ASP A 280 18.42 0.99 -4.19
CA ASP A 280 19.72 0.77 -3.58
C ASP A 280 20.81 0.24 -4.54
N ASN A 281 20.48 -0.43 -5.66
CA ASN A 281 21.49 -0.87 -6.64
C ASN A 281 22.03 0.28 -7.50
N LEU A 282 21.31 1.40 -7.55
CA LEU A 282 21.61 2.57 -8.37
C LEU A 282 22.19 3.75 -7.57
N ILE A 283 22.59 3.50 -6.32
CA ILE A 283 23.15 4.50 -5.41
C ILE A 283 24.62 4.12 -5.09
N ASN A 284 25.51 5.11 -5.11
CA ASN A 284 26.93 4.98 -4.77
C ASN A 284 27.21 5.24 -3.28
N GLY A 285 26.39 6.05 -2.64
CA GLY A 285 26.48 6.36 -1.22
C GLY A 285 25.58 7.53 -0.85
N ALA A 286 25.57 7.87 0.42
CA ALA A 286 24.89 9.05 0.93
C ALA A 286 25.66 9.69 2.08
N SER A 287 25.40 10.97 2.30
CA SER A 287 25.84 11.74 3.47
C SER A 287 24.69 12.59 3.97
N TYR A 288 24.81 13.10 5.20
CA TYR A 288 23.89 14.12 5.70
C TYR A 288 24.63 15.27 6.35
N HIS A 289 23.99 16.43 6.36
CA HIS A 289 24.46 17.62 7.05
C HIS A 289 23.34 18.19 7.92
N SER A 290 23.69 18.59 9.14
CA SER A 290 22.75 19.19 10.10
C SER A 290 23.03 20.68 10.23
N TYR A 291 21.99 21.49 10.27
CA TYR A 291 22.08 22.94 10.45
C TYR A 291 20.91 23.47 11.30
N ASP A 292 21.10 24.65 11.90
CA ASP A 292 20.03 25.32 12.63
C ASP A 292 19.12 26.05 11.63
N GLY A 293 17.84 25.68 11.62
CA GLY A 293 16.82 26.26 10.77
C GLY A 293 16.43 27.68 11.18
N PRO A 294 15.76 28.43 10.30
CA PRO A 294 15.30 29.79 10.60
C PRO A 294 14.32 29.88 11.78
N ASP A 295 13.66 28.75 12.09
CA ASP A 295 12.74 28.53 13.20
C ASP A 295 13.44 28.11 14.51
N GLY A 296 14.77 28.08 14.53
CA GLY A 296 15.58 27.64 15.67
C GLY A 296 15.55 26.13 15.91
N ARG A 297 14.93 25.35 15.00
CA ARG A 297 14.93 23.89 15.05
C ARG A 297 16.09 23.35 14.23
N LYS A 298 16.72 22.26 14.70
CA LYS A 298 17.69 21.54 13.88
C LYS A 298 16.99 20.93 12.67
N ARG A 299 17.61 21.11 11.50
CA ARG A 299 17.18 20.55 10.23
C ARG A 299 18.34 19.75 9.64
N HIS A 300 17.99 18.77 8.82
CA HIS A 300 18.94 17.84 8.24
C HIS A 300 18.72 17.73 6.72
N ASP A 301 19.81 17.79 5.97
CA ASP A 301 19.82 17.58 4.53
C ASP A 301 20.54 16.27 4.21
N ILE A 302 19.94 15.41 3.39
CA ILE A 302 20.59 14.19 2.88
C ILE A 302 21.09 14.47 1.47
N ALA A 303 22.36 14.16 1.20
CA ALA A 303 22.91 14.09 -0.15
C ALA A 303 23.05 12.61 -0.56
N ILE A 304 22.48 12.25 -1.70
CA ILE A 304 22.52 10.89 -2.27
C ILE A 304 23.30 10.94 -3.58
N ASP A 305 24.38 10.17 -3.65
CA ASP A 305 25.19 10.04 -4.85
C ASP A 305 24.66 8.89 -5.70
N LEU A 306 24.18 9.19 -6.91
CA LEU A 306 23.59 8.24 -7.83
C LEU A 306 24.64 7.64 -8.78
N LYS A 307 24.43 6.39 -9.17
CA LYS A 307 25.10 5.81 -10.35
C LYS A 307 24.56 6.46 -11.62
N GLU A 308 25.31 6.33 -12.71
CA GLU A 308 24.94 6.91 -14.00
C GLU A 308 23.53 6.49 -14.47
N GLU A 309 23.16 5.22 -14.31
CA GLU A 309 21.80 4.76 -14.62
C GLU A 309 20.74 5.38 -13.69
N GLY A 310 21.01 5.46 -12.38
CA GLY A 310 20.11 6.09 -11.41
C GLY A 310 19.88 7.57 -11.72
N ARG A 311 20.96 8.28 -12.07
CA ARG A 311 20.93 9.67 -12.51
C ARG A 311 20.04 9.85 -13.75
N ARG A 312 20.25 9.04 -14.79
CA ARG A 312 19.46 9.15 -16.04
C ARG A 312 18.00 8.79 -15.85
N ARG A 313 17.68 7.76 -15.05
CA ARG A 313 16.29 7.42 -14.67
C ARG A 313 15.61 8.57 -13.94
N LEU A 314 16.28 9.16 -12.96
CA LEU A 314 15.76 10.30 -12.21
C LEU A 314 15.59 11.55 -13.10
N TRP A 315 16.53 11.79 -14.02
CA TRP A 315 16.41 12.86 -15.01
C TRP A 315 15.22 12.65 -15.93
N GLN A 316 15.06 11.45 -16.49
CA GLN A 316 13.92 11.11 -17.35
C GLN A 316 12.58 11.23 -16.60
N PHE A 317 12.54 10.80 -15.34
CA PHE A 317 11.33 10.88 -14.51
C PHE A 317 10.98 12.33 -14.16
N SER A 318 11.94 13.09 -13.62
CA SER A 318 11.74 14.48 -13.18
C SER A 318 11.31 15.38 -14.33
N LYS A 319 11.82 15.14 -15.53
CA LYS A 319 11.44 15.88 -16.72
C LYS A 319 9.98 15.68 -17.14
N LYS A 320 9.47 14.45 -17.05
CA LYS A 320 8.06 14.15 -17.36
C LYS A 320 7.10 14.64 -16.28
N ARG A 321 7.62 14.93 -15.07
CA ARG A 321 6.82 15.02 -13.84
C ARG A 321 7.30 16.12 -12.90
N VAL A 322 7.64 17.29 -13.43
CA VAL A 322 7.91 18.48 -12.62
C VAL A 322 6.68 18.82 -11.78
N GLY A 323 6.89 19.16 -10.50
CA GLY A 323 5.83 19.44 -9.53
C GLY A 323 5.30 18.20 -8.78
N THR A 324 5.66 16.99 -9.20
CA THR A 324 5.31 15.76 -8.46
C THR A 324 6.22 15.52 -7.27
N GLN A 325 5.79 14.68 -6.33
CA GLN A 325 6.58 14.28 -5.17
C GLN A 325 7.23 12.91 -5.41
N LEU A 326 8.47 12.77 -4.94
CA LEU A 326 9.17 11.49 -4.84
C LEU A 326 9.17 11.05 -3.39
N LEU A 327 8.80 9.81 -3.12
CA LEU A 327 8.83 9.25 -1.77
C LEU A 327 10.16 8.51 -1.57
N LEU A 328 10.98 8.97 -0.64
CA LEU A 328 12.12 8.20 -0.15
C LEU A 328 11.62 7.19 0.89
N VAL A 329 11.83 5.91 0.60
CA VAL A 329 11.44 4.80 1.47
C VAL A 329 12.66 3.97 1.82
N THR A 330 12.86 3.72 3.11
CA THR A 330 13.94 2.86 3.64
C THR A 330 13.34 1.75 4.49
N ASP A 331 13.65 0.50 4.17
CA ASP A 331 13.09 -0.71 4.82
C ASP A 331 11.56 -0.68 4.96
N GLY A 332 10.88 -0.08 3.98
CA GLY A 332 9.42 0.06 3.96
C GLY A 332 8.87 1.27 4.73
N ILE A 333 9.73 2.07 5.36
CA ILE A 333 9.38 3.29 6.09
C ILE A 333 9.57 4.51 5.18
N PRO A 334 8.51 5.25 4.85
CA PRO A 334 8.61 6.49 4.09
C PRO A 334 9.18 7.64 4.93
N ILE A 335 10.42 8.04 4.65
CA ILE A 335 11.14 9.06 5.44
C ILE A 335 10.86 10.47 4.93
N SER A 336 10.79 10.66 3.61
CA SER A 336 10.62 12.00 3.03
C SER A 336 9.88 11.98 1.71
N ALA A 337 9.34 13.15 1.35
CA ALA A 337 8.54 13.35 0.14
C ALA A 337 8.96 14.60 -0.64
N PRO A 338 10.24 14.74 -1.05
CA PRO A 338 10.68 15.91 -1.80
C PRO A 338 9.85 16.12 -3.06
N ARG A 339 9.45 17.38 -3.29
CA ARG A 339 8.80 17.81 -4.54
C ARG A 339 9.87 18.11 -5.59
N ILE A 340 9.68 17.59 -6.79
CA ILE A 340 10.53 17.89 -7.95
C ILE A 340 10.26 19.32 -8.40
N GLN A 341 11.17 20.25 -8.09
CA GLN A 341 11.04 21.65 -8.48
C GLN A 341 11.58 21.95 -9.88
N HIS A 342 12.59 21.19 -10.30
CA HIS A 342 13.29 21.35 -11.57
C HIS A 342 13.79 19.97 -12.05
N GLU A 343 14.28 19.91 -13.29
CA GLU A 343 14.86 18.70 -13.85
C GLU A 343 16.09 18.24 -13.04
N LEU A 344 16.10 16.98 -12.62
CA LEU A 344 17.14 16.40 -11.79
C LEU A 344 18.16 15.66 -12.68
N ALA A 345 19.04 16.42 -13.32
CA ALA A 345 20.07 15.87 -14.23
C ALA A 345 21.39 15.48 -13.54
N GLN A 346 21.57 15.93 -12.29
CA GLN A 346 22.83 15.83 -11.55
C GLN A 346 23.03 14.46 -10.93
N SER A 347 24.30 14.04 -10.81
CA SER A 347 24.69 12.77 -10.18
C SER A 347 24.46 12.76 -8.66
N GLN A 348 24.31 13.92 -8.05
CA GLN A 348 24.01 14.06 -6.63
C GLN A 348 22.61 14.67 -6.47
N MET A 349 21.80 14.06 -5.62
CA MET A 349 20.48 14.56 -5.25
C MET A 349 20.50 14.98 -3.79
N SER A 350 20.00 16.18 -3.49
CA SER A 350 19.81 16.64 -2.11
C SER A 350 18.33 16.58 -1.73
N ILE A 351 18.04 16.03 -0.56
CA ILE A 351 16.74 16.07 0.09
C ILE A 351 16.90 16.94 1.32
N SER A 352 16.27 18.12 1.27
CA SER A 352 16.48 19.15 2.28
C SER A 352 15.39 19.20 3.35
N ARG A 353 15.72 19.80 4.50
CA ARG A 353 14.78 20.19 5.58
C ARG A 353 14.07 19.03 6.26
N LEU A 354 14.80 17.96 6.55
CA LEU A 354 14.29 16.84 7.36
C LEU A 354 14.41 17.17 8.85
N ASP A 355 13.40 16.78 9.63
CA ASP A 355 13.29 17.12 11.05
C ASP A 355 13.85 16.05 11.99
N ASP A 356 13.86 14.80 11.55
CA ASP A 356 14.24 13.66 12.40
C ASP A 356 15.66 13.18 12.08
N GLU A 357 16.61 13.50 12.98
CA GLU A 357 18.01 13.08 12.82
C GLU A 357 18.17 11.55 12.84
N VAL A 358 17.36 10.84 13.63
CA VAL A 358 17.47 9.38 13.79
C VAL A 358 17.11 8.71 12.47
N LEU A 359 15.97 9.07 11.89
CA LEU A 359 15.55 8.56 10.58
C LEU A 359 16.55 8.92 9.48
N VAL A 360 17.09 10.14 9.50
CA VAL A 360 18.11 10.58 8.53
C VAL A 360 19.39 9.75 8.63
N ARG A 361 19.88 9.54 9.86
CA ARG A 361 21.10 8.77 10.11
C ARG A 361 20.91 7.31 9.72
N GLU A 362 19.78 6.71 10.08
CA GLU A 362 19.44 5.35 9.69
C GLU A 362 19.36 5.20 8.16
N ALA A 363 18.72 6.15 7.47
CA ALA A 363 18.66 6.15 6.01
C ALA A 363 20.06 6.19 5.37
N VAL A 364 20.93 7.10 5.84
CA VAL A 364 22.31 7.23 5.34
C VAL A 364 23.13 5.97 5.63
N ASN A 365 22.97 5.38 6.81
CA ASN A 365 23.63 4.12 7.17
C ASN A 365 23.20 3.00 6.21
N MET A 366 21.90 2.81 6.00
CA MET A 366 21.37 1.81 5.06
C MET A 366 21.87 2.02 3.62
N LEU A 367 21.95 3.28 3.17
CA LEU A 367 22.48 3.64 1.85
C LEU A 367 23.99 3.32 1.71
N ASN A 368 24.73 3.34 2.82
CA ASN A 368 26.17 3.09 2.84
C ASN A 368 26.56 1.64 3.22
N GLU A 369 25.69 0.87 3.89
CA GLU A 369 25.94 -0.51 4.33
C GLU A 369 26.33 -1.45 3.18
N LYS A 370 25.88 -1.17 1.95
CA LYS A 370 26.34 -1.88 0.74
C LYS A 370 27.85 -1.82 0.51
N LYS A 371 28.57 -0.85 1.09
CA LYS A 371 30.03 -0.77 1.00
C LYS A 371 30.75 -1.79 1.88
N VAL A 372 30.11 -2.33 2.92
CA VAL A 372 30.77 -3.22 3.90
C VAL A 372 30.68 -4.69 3.51
N ALA A 373 29.59 -5.12 2.87
CA ALA A 373 29.39 -6.54 2.50
C ALA A 373 30.17 -6.99 1.25
N THR A 374 30.97 -6.10 0.63
CA THR A 374 31.70 -6.38 -0.62
C THR A 374 33.22 -6.19 -0.49
N ARG A 375 33.78 -6.38 0.70
CA ARG A 375 35.23 -6.41 0.93
C ARG A 375 35.71 -7.79 1.33
#